data_AF-A0A4Q3UD90-F1
#
_entry.id   AF-A0A4Q3UD90-F1
#
_cell.length_a   1.000
_cell.length_b   1.000
_cell.length_c   1.000
_cell.angle_alpha   90.00
_cell.angle_beta   90.00
_cell.angle_gamma   90.00
#
_symmetry.space_group_name_H-M   'P 1'
#
loop_
_entity.id
_entity.type
_entity.pdbx_description
1 polymer ?
#
loop_
_entity_poly.entity_id
_entity_poly.type
_entity_poly.pdbx_seq_one_letter_code
_entity_poly.pdbx_strand_id
1 'polypeptide(L)' 'MIVLACAVATLAPAIRLEAEAARLDGPQVATSRAGFSGTGYVTDITRPGARLSWKLRAKSGIYTVRIGYAAAQEKG' A
#
# COMPACT_ATOMS: atom_id res chain seq x y z
N MET A 1 -1.84 37.53 25.75
CA MET A 1 -2.52 36.54 24.89
C MET A 1 -1.47 35.90 24.00
N ILE A 2 -0.92 34.75 24.40
CA ILE A 2 0.00 33.98 23.56
C ILE A 2 -0.86 33.17 22.60
N VAL A 3 -0.70 33.40 21.30
CA VAL A 3 -1.25 32.53 20.27
C VAL A 3 -0.24 31.41 20.08
N LEU A 4 -0.54 30.24 20.61
CA LEU A 4 0.22 29.03 20.35
C LEU A 4 -0.13 28.58 18.92
N ALA A 5 0.76 28.81 17.96
CA ALA A 5 0.60 28.28 16.61
C ALA A 5 0.76 26.75 16.66
N CYS A 6 -0.35 26.02 16.56
CA CYS A 6 -0.33 24.60 16.27
C CYS A 6 0.18 24.44 14.83
N ALA A 7 1.42 23.99 14.67
CA ALA A 7 1.96 23.71 13.35
C ALA A 7 1.14 22.58 12.72
N VAL A 8 0.27 22.93 11.77
CA VAL A 8 -0.43 21.94 10.95
C VAL A 8 0.64 21.33 10.02
N ALA A 9 1.15 20.16 10.38
CA ALA A 9 1.97 19.38 9.47
C ALA A 9 1.09 19.03 8.27
N THR A 10 1.34 19.67 7.13
CA THR A 10 0.70 19.29 5.87
C THR A 10 1.19 17.90 5.52
N LEU A 11 0.33 16.89 5.68
CA LEU A 11 0.65 15.54 5.25
C LEU A 11 0.89 15.61 3.74
N ALA A 12 2.13 15.35 3.33
CA ALA A 12 2.45 15.27 1.91
C ALA A 12 1.45 14.31 1.24
N PRO A 13 0.93 14.64 0.04
CA PRO A 13 -0.06 13.80 -0.63
C PRO A 13 0.49 12.38 -0.77
N ALA A 14 -0.21 11.42 -0.18
CA ALA A 14 0.20 10.03 -0.22
C ALA A 14 -0.03 9.48 -1.62
N ILE A 15 1.04 8.97 -2.25
CA ILE A 15 0.92 8.21 -3.49
C ILE A 15 0.32 6.85 -3.11
N ARG A 16 -0.96 6.64 -3.45
CA ARG A 16 -1.62 5.34 -3.28
C ARG A 16 -1.42 4.51 -4.54
N LEU A 17 -0.87 3.31 -4.36
CA LEU A 17 -0.72 2.30 -5.41
C LEU A 17 -1.58 1.10 -5.00
N GLU A 18 -2.71 0.91 -5.67
CA GLU A 18 -3.60 -0.22 -5.38
C GLU A 18 -2.93 -1.54 -5.80
N ALA A 19 -3.10 -2.58 -4.97
CA ALA A 19 -2.50 -3.91 -5.15
C ALA A 19 -2.98 -4.56 -6.44
N GLU A 20 -4.27 -4.47 -6.69
CA GLU A 20 -4.96 -5.03 -7.85
C GLU A 20 -4.63 -4.32 -9.16
N ALA A 21 -4.02 -3.12 -9.10
CA ALA A 21 -3.55 -2.39 -10.28
C ALA A 21 -2.07 -2.66 -10.61
N ALA A 22 -1.38 -3.50 -9.83
CA ALA A 22 0.02 -3.85 -10.07
C ALA A 22 0.18 -4.81 -11.25
N ARG A 23 1.40 -4.89 -11.79
CA ARG A 23 1.78 -6.05 -12.61
C ARG A 23 1.99 -7.24 -11.67
N LEU A 24 1.16 -8.27 -11.81
CA LEU A 24 1.20 -9.50 -11.03
C LEU A 24 1.99 -10.58 -11.76
N ASP A 25 2.79 -11.34 -11.02
CA ASP A 25 3.51 -12.52 -11.49
C ASP A 25 3.36 -13.63 -10.43
N GLY A 26 2.31 -14.46 -10.61
CA GLY A 26 1.85 -15.47 -9.64
C GLY A 26 0.56 -15.10 -8.90
N PRO A 27 0.51 -13.99 -8.14
CA PRO A 27 -0.66 -13.57 -7.36
C PRO A 27 -1.94 -13.35 -8.19
N GLN A 28 -3.09 -13.35 -7.50
CA GLN A 28 -4.42 -13.12 -8.08
C GLN A 28 -5.16 -11.99 -7.37
N VAL A 29 -6.14 -11.39 -8.03
CA VAL A 29 -7.02 -10.37 -7.42
C VAL A 29 -8.27 -11.03 -6.85
N ALA A 30 -8.68 -10.62 -5.66
CA ALA A 30 -9.90 -11.07 -5.00
C ALA A 30 -10.67 -9.90 -4.38
N THR A 31 -11.96 -10.14 -4.08
CA THR A 31 -12.89 -9.17 -3.48
C THR A 31 -13.72 -9.75 -2.33
N SER A 32 -13.48 -11.02 -1.97
CA SER A 32 -14.31 -11.77 -1.03
C SER A 32 -14.27 -11.28 0.42
N ARG A 33 -13.24 -10.51 0.81
CA ARG A 33 -13.08 -9.95 2.16
C ARG A 33 -13.22 -8.43 2.10
N ALA A 34 -14.01 -7.84 2.99
CA ALA A 34 -14.12 -6.38 3.12
C ALA A 34 -12.85 -5.76 3.76
N GLY A 35 -12.69 -4.44 3.61
CA GLY A 35 -11.63 -3.65 4.26
C GLY A 35 -10.46 -3.25 3.35
N PHE A 36 -10.51 -3.60 2.06
CA PHE A 36 -9.56 -3.10 1.06
C PHE A 36 -9.93 -1.69 0.56
N SER A 37 -8.95 -0.97 0.01
CA SER A 37 -9.19 0.23 -0.81
C SER A 37 -9.35 -0.15 -2.28
N GLY A 38 -9.93 0.74 -3.09
CA GLY A 38 -10.07 0.51 -4.51
C GLY A 38 -11.15 -0.53 -4.83
N THR A 39 -10.79 -1.49 -5.68
CA THR A 39 -11.72 -2.49 -6.24
C THR A 39 -11.44 -3.91 -5.79
N GLY A 40 -10.31 -4.16 -5.12
CA GLY A 40 -9.98 -5.47 -4.58
C GLY A 40 -8.69 -5.50 -3.75
N TYR A 41 -8.15 -6.70 -3.59
CA TYR A 41 -6.85 -6.95 -2.96
C TYR A 41 -6.17 -8.14 -3.64
N VAL A 42 -4.88 -8.33 -3.38
CA VAL A 42 -4.11 -9.42 -3.98
C VAL A 42 -3.92 -10.59 -3.00
N THR A 43 -4.12 -11.81 -3.50
CA THR A 43 -3.95 -13.09 -2.80
C THR A 43 -2.79 -13.91 -3.38
N ASP A 44 -2.52 -15.09 -2.79
CA ASP A 44 -1.57 -16.07 -3.32
C ASP A 44 -0.10 -15.61 -3.37
N ILE A 45 0.27 -14.67 -2.50
CA ILE A 45 1.65 -14.19 -2.31
C ILE A 45 2.52 -15.13 -1.44
N THR A 46 2.10 -16.38 -1.26
CA THR A 46 2.81 -17.37 -0.44
C THR A 46 3.74 -18.26 -1.24
N ARG A 47 3.64 -18.25 -2.57
CA ARG A 47 4.46 -19.09 -3.46
C ARG A 47 5.84 -18.45 -3.70
N PRO A 48 6.93 -19.24 -3.73
CA PRO A 48 8.23 -18.73 -4.14
C PRO A 48 8.16 -18.01 -5.50
N GLY A 49 8.74 -16.81 -5.57
CA GLY A 49 8.76 -16.00 -6.79
C GLY A 49 7.50 -15.15 -7.02
N ALA A 50 6.44 -15.30 -6.23
CA ALA A 50 5.26 -14.46 -6.31
C ALA A 50 5.62 -12.99 -6.05
N ARG A 51 5.25 -12.10 -6.97
CA ARG A 51 5.57 -10.67 -6.86
C ARG A 51 4.51 -9.77 -7.47
N LEU A 52 4.50 -8.54 -6.96
CA LEU A 52 3.75 -7.42 -7.48
C LEU A 52 4.73 -6.29 -7.79
N SER A 53 4.50 -5.56 -8.88
CA SER A 53 5.35 -4.45 -9.28
C SER A 53 4.56 -3.28 -9.86
N TRP A 54 5.01 -2.08 -9.53
CA TRP A 54 4.50 -0.83 -10.08
C TRP A 54 5.66 -0.04 -10.69
N LYS A 55 5.36 0.71 -11.75
CA LYS A 55 6.25 1.75 -12.25
C LYS A 55 5.69 3.09 -11.81
N LEU A 56 6.47 3.83 -11.01
CA LEU A 56 6.06 5.14 -10.51
C LEU A 56 7.07 6.20 -10.93
N ARG A 57 6.59 7.41 -11.21
CA ARG A 57 7.43 8.60 -11.42
C ARG A 57 7.48 9.36 -10.09
N ALA A 58 8.60 9.24 -9.39
CA ALA A 58 8.86 9.97 -8.15
C ALA A 58 9.86 11.10 -8.38
N LYS A 59 9.81 12.10 -7.50
CA LYS A 59 10.87 13.12 -7.38
C LYS A 59 11.97 12.57 -6.47
N SER A 60 13.17 13.14 -6.54
CA SER A 60 14.24 12.79 -5.62
C SER A 60 13.87 13.16 -4.18
N GLY A 61 14.07 12.25 -3.23
CA GLY A 61 13.76 12.47 -1.83
C GLY A 61 13.54 11.17 -1.06
N ILE A 62 13.31 11.30 0.25
CA ILE A 62 12.99 10.17 1.12
C ILE A 62 11.48 9.93 1.08
N TYR A 63 11.09 8.67 0.91
CA TYR A 63 9.70 8.23 0.92
C TYR A 63 9.47 7.23 2.05
N THR A 64 8.38 7.40 2.79
CA THR A 64 7.87 6.35 3.68
C THR A 64 6.96 5.43 2.87
N VAL A 65 7.35 4.16 2.78
CA VAL A 65 6.51 3.12 2.17
C VAL A 65 5.63 2.50 3.25
N ARG A 66 4.33 2.42 3.00
CA ARG A 66 3.36 1.71 3.83
C ARG A 66 2.67 0.66 3.00
N ILE A 67 2.52 -0.54 3.54
CA ILE A 67 1.84 -1.66 2.90
C ILE A 67 0.59 -1.96 3.72
N GLY A 68 -0.59 -1.85 3.10
CA GLY A 68 -1.82 -2.39 3.66
C GLY A 68 -1.89 -3.88 3.36
N TYR A 69 -1.98 -4.72 4.39
CA TYR A 69 -2.05 -6.17 4.23
C TYR A 69 -2.97 -6.79 5.27
N ALA A 70 -3.43 -8.01 4.99
CA ALA A 70 -4.10 -8.87 5.94
C ALA A 70 -3.38 -10.22 5.96
N ALA A 71 -3.04 -10.72 7.14
CA ALA A 71 -2.44 -12.03 7.35
C ALA A 71 -3.24 -12.80 8.41
N ALA A 72 -3.45 -14.10 8.21
CA ALA A 72 -4.14 -14.96 9.17
C ALA A 72 -3.23 -15.45 10.31
N GLN A 73 -1.91 -15.32 10.14
CA GLN A 73 -0.88 -15.67 11.10
C GLN A 73 0.16 -14.55 11.10
N GLU A 74 0.60 -14.10 12.26
CA GLU A 74 1.85 -13.33 12.33
C GLU A 74 3.00 -14.24 11.91
N LYS A 75 4.03 -13.66 11.29
CA LYS A 75 5.25 -14.40 10.96
C LYS A 75 5.91 -14.78 12.29
N GLY A 76 5.95 -16.08 12.61
CA GLY A 76 6.77 -16.63 13.69
C GLY A 76 8.26 -16.41 13.46
#